data_AF-A0A8X7YCU6-F1
#
_entry.id   AF-A0A8X7YCU6-F1
#
_cell.length_a   1.000
_cell.length_b   1.000
_cell.length_c   1.000
_cell.angle_alpha   90.00
_cell.angle_beta   90.00
_cell.angle_gamma   90.00
#
_symmetry.space_group_name_H-M   'P 1'
#
loop_
_entity.id
_entity.type
_entity.pdbx_description
1 polymer ?
#
loop_
_entity_poly.entity_id
_entity_poly.type
_entity_poly.pdbx_seq_one_letter_code
_entity_poly.pdbx_strand_id
1 'polypeptide(L)'
;MKYLKMGEDKDLSVMTCVELKKLFPKKKIGKAAEMSLSANQERTEMEKKRLVWKAEGSSRKQAALRGGPVDHAKLVVELAPMEIRTFVIDFDHQFHRVFSA
;
A
#
# COMPACT_ATOMS: atom_id res chain seq x y z
N MET A 1 15.33 -10.09 -2.73
CA MET A 1 13.98 -9.93 -2.14
C MET A 1 13.17 -11.17 -2.49
N LYS A 2 12.64 -11.87 -1.48
CA LYS A 2 11.81 -13.06 -1.69
C LYS A 2 10.34 -12.61 -1.63
N TYR A 3 9.55 -12.95 -2.66
CA TYR A 3 8.11 -12.70 -2.69
C TYR A 3 7.42 -13.93 -2.13
N LEU A 4 6.60 -13.76 -1.09
CA LEU A 4 5.98 -14.87 -0.39
C LEU A 4 4.56 -15.10 -0.91
N LYS A 5 4.28 -16.36 -1.24
CA LYS A 5 2.94 -16.84 -1.58
C LYS A 5 2.20 -17.30 -0.33
N MET A 6 0.87 -17.30 -0.40
CA MET A 6 0.03 -17.84 0.67
C MET A 6 0.44 -19.28 0.98
N GLY A 7 0.74 -19.56 2.26
CA GLY A 7 1.15 -20.89 2.72
C GLY A 7 2.59 -21.30 2.41
N GLU A 8 3.42 -20.41 1.84
CA GLU A 8 4.84 -20.69 1.64
C GLU A 8 5.61 -20.76 2.97
N ASP A 9 5.25 -19.91 3.92
CA ASP A 9 5.84 -19.85 5.26
C ASP A 9 4.75 -19.51 6.30
N LYS A 10 4.82 -20.13 7.49
CA LYS A 10 3.80 -19.94 8.53
C LYS A 10 3.83 -18.55 9.16
N ASP A 11 5.01 -17.97 9.28
CA ASP A 11 5.23 -16.72 10.00
C ASP A 11 5.40 -15.54 9.04
N LEU A 12 5.90 -15.81 7.83
CA LEU A 12 6.19 -14.78 6.84
C LEU A 12 5.09 -14.64 5.77
N SER A 13 4.28 -15.67 5.49
CA SER A 13 3.17 -15.58 4.53
C SER A 13 1.86 -15.12 5.18
N VAL A 14 1.94 -14.16 6.11
CA VAL A 14 0.81 -13.55 6.81
C VAL A 14 0.66 -12.08 6.42
N MET A 15 -0.48 -11.46 6.77
CA MET A 15 -0.64 -10.02 6.59
C MET A 15 0.37 -9.26 7.45
N THR A 16 1.02 -8.26 6.85
CA THR A 16 2.01 -7.43 7.52
C THR A 16 1.67 -5.95 7.40
N CYS A 17 2.12 -5.17 8.38
CA CYS A 17 1.89 -3.73 8.44
C CYS A 17 3.22 -2.99 8.27
N VAL A 18 3.22 -2.02 7.35
CA VAL A 18 4.37 -1.16 7.07
C VAL A 18 4.04 0.28 7.46
N GLU A 19 4.81 0.83 8.39
CA GLU A 19 4.69 2.23 8.79
C GLU A 19 5.53 3.14 7.88
N LEU A 20 4.89 3.92 7.01
CA LEU A 20 5.59 4.78 6.05
C LEU A 20 6.45 5.86 6.74
N LYS A 21 6.04 6.33 7.92
CA LYS A 21 6.81 7.29 8.72
C LYS A 21 8.18 6.74 9.13
N LYS A 22 8.25 5.43 9.45
CA LYS A 22 9.50 4.76 9.83
C LYS A 22 10.43 4.55 8.64
N LEU A 23 9.89 4.44 7.42
CA LEU A 23 10.69 4.32 6.19
C LEU A 23 11.38 5.64 5.80
N PHE A 24 10.77 6.78 6.11
CA PHE A 24 11.28 8.10 5.75
C PHE A 24 11.54 8.99 6.99
N PRO A 25 12.45 8.61 7.90
CA PRO A 25 12.61 9.30 9.19
C PRO A 25 13.06 10.76 9.08
N LYS A 26 13.73 11.13 7.97
CA LYS A 26 14.26 12.49 7.73
C LYS A 26 13.35 13.37 6.86
N LYS A 27 12.22 12.85 6.40
CA LYS A 27 11.31 13.57 5.51
C LYS A 27 9.90 13.54 6.09
N LYS A 28 9.29 14.71 6.23
CA LYS A 28 7.89 14.81 6.63
C LYS A 28 7.01 14.52 5.43
N ILE A 29 6.19 13.48 5.52
CA ILE A 29 5.21 13.12 4.48
C ILE A 29 4.06 14.12 4.58
N GLY A 30 3.86 14.92 3.53
CA GLY A 30 2.75 15.87 3.42
C GLY A 30 1.49 15.18 2.92
N LYS A 31 1.63 14.39 1.84
CA LYS A 31 0.54 13.62 1.24
C LYS A 31 1.04 12.26 0.77
N ALA A 32 0.24 11.22 0.96
CA ALA A 32 0.45 9.92 0.35
C ALA A 32 -0.83 9.54 -0.41
N ALA A 33 -0.72 9.31 -1.72
CA ALA A 33 -1.81 8.88 -2.57
C ALA A 33 -1.57 7.46 -3.07
N GLU A 34 -2.55 6.59 -2.91
CA GLU A 34 -2.48 5.21 -3.42
C GLU A 34 -2.94 5.14 -4.87
N MET A 35 -2.13 4.48 -5.69
CA MET A 35 -2.28 4.46 -7.15
C MET A 35 -2.41 3.03 -7.70
N SER A 36 -2.68 2.95 -8.99
CA SER A 36 -2.54 1.75 -9.82
C SER A 36 -1.10 1.27 -9.86
N LEU A 37 -0.89 0.02 -10.31
CA LEU A 37 0.44 -0.57 -10.42
C LEU A 37 1.39 0.30 -11.28
N SER A 38 0.87 0.92 -12.34
CA SER A 38 1.61 1.83 -13.23
C SER A 38 1.61 3.29 -12.77
N ALA A 39 1.10 3.59 -11.58
CA ALA A 39 1.01 4.92 -10.99
C ALA A 39 0.21 5.96 -11.81
N ASN A 40 -0.66 5.53 -12.72
CA ASN A 40 -1.39 6.42 -13.63
C ASN A 40 -2.84 6.73 -13.21
N GLN A 41 -3.39 5.99 -12.24
CA GLN A 41 -4.78 6.11 -11.79
C GLN A 41 -4.85 5.96 -10.28
N GLU A 42 -5.77 6.67 -9.62
CA GLU A 42 -5.99 6.51 -8.19
C GLU A 42 -6.64 5.14 -7.88
N ARG A 43 -6.17 4.43 -6.85
CA ARG A 43 -6.70 3.09 -6.51
C ARG A 43 -8.18 3.15 -6.16
N THR A 44 -8.61 4.17 -5.41
CA THR A 44 -10.01 4.35 -4.98
C THR A 44 -10.96 4.41 -6.18
N GLU A 45 -10.57 5.12 -7.24
CA GLU A 45 -11.34 5.24 -8.49
C GLU A 45 -11.37 3.92 -9.28
N MET A 46 -10.27 3.15 -9.27
CA MET A 46 -10.25 1.83 -9.89
C MET A 46 -11.14 0.82 -9.16
N GLU A 47 -11.10 0.78 -7.82
CA GLU A 47 -11.92 -0.16 -7.04
C GLU A 47 -13.42 0.12 -7.22
N LYS A 48 -13.83 1.39 -7.35
CA LYS A 48 -15.21 1.78 -7.67
C LYS A 48 -15.68 1.27 -9.04
N LYS A 49 -14.76 1.23 -10.02
CA LYS A 49 -15.04 0.83 -11.41
C LYS A 49 -14.84 -0.66 -11.66
N ARG A 50 -14.46 -1.43 -10.64
CA ARG A 50 -14.13 -2.85 -10.78
C ARG A 50 -15.39 -3.66 -11.05
N LEU A 51 -15.41 -4.37 -12.18
CA LEU A 51 -16.53 -5.23 -12.55
C LEU A 51 -16.60 -6.47 -11.64
N VAL A 52 -17.81 -6.80 -11.18
CA VAL A 52 -18.08 -7.98 -10.36
C VAL A 52 -18.54 -9.12 -11.26
N TRP A 53 -17.63 -10.07 -11.51
CA TRP A 53 -17.91 -11.24 -12.32
C TRP A 53 -18.30 -12.43 -11.45
N LYS A 54 -19.34 -13.17 -11.86
CA LYS A 54 -19.66 -14.48 -11.30
C LYS A 54 -18.95 -15.55 -12.13
N ALA A 55 -17.87 -16.11 -11.58
CA ALA A 55 -17.15 -17.20 -12.21
C ALA A 55 -17.80 -18.55 -11.86
N GLU A 56 -18.00 -19.40 -12.86
CA GLU A 56 -18.48 -20.77 -12.68
C GLU A 56 -17.44 -21.59 -11.90
N GLY A 57 -17.89 -22.40 -10.93
CA GLY A 57 -16.99 -23.13 -10.02
C GLY A 57 -16.39 -22.30 -8.87
N SER A 58 -16.89 -21.08 -8.60
CA SER A 58 -16.51 -20.29 -7.42
C SER A 58 -17.12 -20.87 -6.13
N SER A 59 -16.65 -22.04 -5.70
CA SER A 59 -16.93 -22.59 -4.39
C SER A 59 -16.35 -21.68 -3.31
N ARG A 60 -17.16 -20.75 -2.75
CA ARG A 60 -16.87 -19.87 -1.60
C ARG A 60 -15.36 -19.67 -1.35
N LYS A 61 -14.61 -19.26 -2.37
CA LYS A 61 -13.19 -18.99 -2.20
C LYS A 61 -13.16 -17.71 -1.39
N GLN A 62 -12.64 -17.81 -0.17
CA GLN A 62 -12.47 -16.69 0.75
C GLN A 62 -12.02 -15.49 -0.07
N ALA A 63 -12.75 -14.37 0.06
CA ALA A 63 -12.40 -13.14 -0.62
C ALA A 63 -10.90 -12.91 -0.42
N ALA A 64 -10.17 -12.69 -1.52
CA ALA A 64 -8.73 -12.53 -1.47
C ALA A 64 -8.39 -11.52 -0.37
N LEU A 65 -7.67 -11.97 0.66
CA LEU A 65 -7.22 -11.13 1.76
C LEU A 65 -6.36 -10.04 1.12
N ARG A 66 -6.86 -8.81 1.15
CA ARG A 66 -6.20 -7.65 0.54
C ARG A 66 -6.05 -6.59 1.61
N GLY A 67 -4.92 -5.91 1.62
CA GLY A 67 -4.67 -4.83 2.55
C GLY A 67 -5.76 -3.76 2.49
N GLY A 68 -6.19 -3.31 3.66
CA GLY A 68 -7.20 -2.27 3.79
C GLY A 68 -6.76 -0.92 3.20
N PRO A 69 -7.69 0.04 3.09
CA PRO A 69 -7.36 1.43 2.73
C PRO A 69 -6.29 1.99 3.68
N VAL A 70 -5.40 2.84 3.17
CA VAL A 70 -4.41 3.50 4.03
C VAL A 70 -5.10 4.59 4.86
N ASP A 71 -4.86 4.59 6.16
CA ASP A 71 -5.23 5.70 7.04
C ASP A 71 -4.23 6.84 6.88
N HIS A 72 -4.70 8.02 6.47
CA HIS A 72 -3.87 9.20 6.19
C HIS A 72 -3.21 9.77 7.45
N ALA A 73 -3.77 9.56 8.65
CA ALA A 73 -3.20 10.03 9.91
C ALA A 73 -2.09 9.09 10.41
N LYS A 74 -2.33 7.78 10.31
CA LYS A 74 -1.41 6.75 10.79
C LYS A 74 -0.29 6.47 9.79
N LEU A 75 -0.56 6.59 8.49
CA LEU A 75 0.35 6.22 7.38
C LEU A 75 0.87 4.78 7.52
N VAL A 76 -0.04 3.87 7.87
CA VAL A 76 0.20 2.43 7.98
C VAL A 76 -0.40 1.74 6.76
N VAL A 77 0.39 0.88 6.13
CA VAL A 77 0.01 0.11 4.94
C VAL A 77 -0.03 -1.36 5.30
N GLU A 78 -1.18 -1.98 5.12
CA GLU A 78 -1.32 -3.44 5.19
C GLU A 78 -0.95 -4.07 3.84
N LEU A 79 -0.19 -5.15 3.89
CA LEU A 79 0.18 -5.96 2.73
C LEU A 79 -0.15 -7.43 2.99
N ALA A 80 -0.94 -8.01 2.11
CA ALA A 80 -1.13 -9.45 2.05
C ALA A 80 -0.03 -10.14 1.21
N PRO A 81 0.13 -11.47 1.33
CA PRO A 81 1.03 -12.22 0.48
C PRO A 81 0.79 -11.94 -1.00
N MET A 82 1.86 -11.78 -1.77
CA MET A 82 1.85 -11.41 -3.20
C MET A 82 1.19 -10.05 -3.53
N GLU A 83 0.91 -9.19 -2.55
CA GLU A 83 0.33 -7.88 -2.79
C GLU A 83 1.40 -6.84 -3.16
N ILE A 84 1.12 -6.05 -4.18
CA ILE A 84 1.91 -4.88 -4.56
C ILE A 84 1.00 -3.65 -4.45
N ARG A 85 1.42 -2.67 -3.66
CA ARG A 85 0.72 -1.38 -3.50
C ARG A 85 1.65 -0.25 -3.95
N THR A 86 1.16 0.57 -4.87
CA THR A 86 1.91 1.68 -5.45
C THR A 86 1.46 2.99 -4.81
N PHE A 87 2.41 3.80 -4.37
CA PHE A 87 2.15 5.08 -3.73
C PHE A 87 2.92 6.20 -4.40
N VAL A 88 2.26 7.35 -4.54
CA VAL A 88 2.91 8.63 -4.82
C VAL A 88 2.93 9.42 -3.51
N ILE A 89 4.14 9.72 -3.03
CA ILE A 89 4.37 10.41 -1.76
C ILE A 89 4.90 11.81 -2.06
N ASP A 90 4.19 12.81 -1.55
CA ASP A 90 4.64 14.20 -1.53
C ASP A 90 5.27 14.49 -0.16
N PHE A 91 6.46 15.08 -0.19
CA PHE A 91 7.20 15.43 1.02
C PHE A 91 7.17 16.93 1.21
N ASP A 92 6.85 17.35 2.42
CA ASP A 92 6.93 18.75 2.81
C ASP A 92 8.38 19.22 2.60
N HIS A 93 8.58 20.17 1.69
CA HIS A 93 9.87 20.84 1.53
C HIS A 93 10.11 21.77 2.72
N GLN A 94 10.77 21.25 3.75
CA GLN A 94 11.39 22.11 4.73
C GLN A 94 12.69 22.64 4.13
N PHE A 95 12.64 23.88 3.60
CA PHE A 95 13.86 24.63 3.32
C PHE A 95 14.63 24.79 4.63
N HIS A 96 15.65 23.96 4.83
CA HIS A 96 16.66 24.25 5.82
C HIS A 96 17.48 25.42 5.27
N ARG A 97 17.03 26.66 5.53
CA ARG A 97 17.87 27.85 5.37
C ARG A 97 19.01 27.72 6.37
N VAL A 98 20.13 27.17 5.92
CA VAL A 98 21.41 27.35 6.61
C VAL A 98 21.83 28.78 6.30
N PHE A 99 21.47 29.71 7.16
CA PHE A 99 22.18 30.98 7.24
C PHE A 99 23.45 30.71 8.05
N SER A 100 24.57 30.53 7.37
CA SER A 100 25.88 30.69 8.00
C SER A 100 26.27 32.15 7.86
N ALA A 101 26.49 32.80 9.00
CA ALA A 101 27.07 34.13 9.14
C ALA A 101 28.58 34.11 8.85
#